data_AF-K1YK99-F1
#
_entry.id   AF-K1YK99-F1
#
_cell.length_a   1.000
_cell.length_b   1.000
_cell.length_c   1.000
_cell.angle_alpha   90.00
_cell.angle_beta   90.00
_cell.angle_gamma   90.00
#
_symmetry.space_group_name_H-M   'P 1'
#
loop_
_entity.id
_entity.type
_entity.pdbx_description
1 polymer ?
#
loop_
_entity_poly.entity_id
_entity_poly.type
_entity_poly.pdbx_seq_one_letter_code
_entity_poly.pdbx_strand_id
1 'polypeptide(L)'
;MKNEHNVQKLAGLARLAITKEEENIYEGQLKTIVEYVGRISELEFDNNSVLSQIQSDNSALREDEIIECEDSVRQACVESFPSREGKLLKVPAVFADRTE
;
A
#
# COMPACT_ATOMS: atom_id res chain seq x y z
N MET A 1 11.29 -13.10 20.89
CA MET A 1 10.67 -13.39 19.58
C MET A 1 11.76 -13.25 18.52
N LYS A 2 12.36 -14.35 18.04
CA LYS A 2 13.33 -14.32 16.93
C LYS A 2 12.55 -14.48 15.63
N ASN A 3 11.95 -13.39 15.16
CA ASN A 3 11.65 -13.28 13.74
C ASN A 3 12.80 -12.45 13.19
N GLU A 4 13.73 -13.08 12.48
CA GLU A 4 14.68 -12.34 11.65
C GLU A 4 13.82 -11.49 10.71
N HIS A 5 13.79 -10.18 10.94
CA HIS A 5 13.06 -9.23 10.11
C HIS A 5 13.81 -9.18 8.79
N ASN A 6 13.47 -10.07 7.87
CA ASN A 6 14.06 -10.09 6.56
C ASN A 6 13.61 -8.82 5.82
N VAL A 7 14.44 -7.78 5.90
CA VAL A 7 14.18 -6.44 5.35
C VAL A 7 13.99 -6.54 3.85
N GLN A 8 14.76 -7.39 3.19
CA GLN A 8 14.62 -7.66 1.76
C GLN A 8 13.24 -8.21 1.40
N LYS A 9 12.68 -9.12 2.21
CA LYS A 9 11.33 -9.65 2.03
C LYS A 9 10.27 -8.57 2.20
N LEU A 10 10.41 -7.72 3.21
CA LEU A 10 9.49 -6.60 3.44
C LEU A 10 9.56 -5.58 2.29
N ALA A 11 10.76 -5.24 1.81
CA ALA A 11 10.96 -4.37 0.67
C ALA A 11 10.30 -4.95 -0.60
N GLY A 12 10.43 -6.27 -0.83
CA GLY A 12 9.78 -6.96 -1.94
C GLY A 12 8.24 -6.90 -1.90
N LEU A 13 7.64 -7.01 -0.72
CA LEU A 13 6.20 -6.84 -0.52
C LEU A 13 5.75 -5.39 -0.75
N ALA A 14 6.57 -4.42 -0.32
CA ALA A 14 6.32 -2.99 -0.49
C ALA A 14 6.70 -2.43 -1.87
N ARG A 15 7.23 -3.27 -2.77
CA ARG A 15 7.76 -2.86 -4.10
C ARG A 15 8.87 -1.80 -4.02
N LEU A 16 9.68 -1.85 -2.96
CA LEU A 16 10.84 -0.99 -2.78
C LEU A 16 12.10 -1.71 -3.25
N ALA A 17 12.84 -1.08 -4.17
CA ALA A 17 14.20 -1.49 -4.48
C ALA A 17 15.13 -0.88 -3.43
N ILE A 18 15.89 -1.72 -2.73
CA ILE A 18 16.85 -1.30 -1.71
C ILE A 18 18.23 -1.90 -2.00
N THR A 19 19.27 -1.18 -1.65
CA THR A 19 20.67 -1.61 -1.71
C THR A 19 21.04 -2.47 -0.49
N LYS A 20 22.20 -3.14 -0.52
CA LYS A 20 22.69 -3.91 0.65
C LYS A 20 23.06 -2.97 1.80
N GLU A 21 23.57 -1.79 1.48
CA GLU A 21 23.91 -0.76 2.43
C GLU A 21 22.67 -0.28 3.19
N GLU A 22 21.58 0.00 2.47
CA GLU A 22 20.28 0.35 3.05
C GLU A 22 19.69 -0.81 3.85
N GLU A 23 19.79 -2.05 3.38
CA GLU A 23 19.33 -3.24 4.10
C GLU A 23 19.96 -3.34 5.50
N ASN A 24 21.29 -3.20 5.59
CA ASN A 24 22.01 -3.23 6.86
C ASN A 24 21.58 -2.09 7.81
N ILE A 25 21.32 -0.89 7.26
CA ILE A 25 20.84 0.25 8.04
C ILE A 25 19.43 -0.01 8.56
N TYR A 26 18.54 -0.48 7.69
CA TYR A 26 17.13 -0.72 8.01
C TYR A 26 16.94 -1.87 8.97
N GLU A 27 17.78 -2.91 8.95
CA GLU A 27 17.74 -3.99 9.94
C GLU A 27 17.86 -3.44 11.37
N GLY A 28 18.83 -2.57 11.62
CA GLY A 28 19.03 -1.95 12.92
C GLY A 28 17.86 -1.04 13.32
N GLN A 29 17.42 -0.19 12.40
CA GLN A 29 16.32 0.77 12.64
C GLN A 29 14.99 0.05 12.91
N LEU A 30 14.64 -0.95 12.10
CA LEU A 30 13.41 -1.72 12.25
C LEU A 30 13.40 -2.49 13.56
N LYS A 31 14.53 -3.08 13.96
CA LYS A 31 14.65 -3.72 15.26
C LYS A 31 14.32 -2.76 16.40
N THR A 32 14.92 -1.56 16.40
CA THR A 32 14.65 -0.54 17.43
C THR A 32 13.17 -0.11 17.46
N ILE A 33 12.56 0.08 16.29
CA ILE A 33 11.14 0.47 16.18
C ILE A 33 10.23 -0.63 16.73
N VAL A 34 10.46 -1.89 16.33
CA VAL A 34 9.65 -3.04 16.78
C VAL A 34 9.80 -3.25 18.27
N GLU A 35 11.01 -3.13 18.82
CA GLU A 35 11.25 -3.20 20.27
C GLU A 35 10.50 -2.09 21.01
N TYR A 36 10.51 -0.86 20.49
CA TYR A 36 9.79 0.26 21.08
C TYR A 36 8.28 0.08 21.06
N VAL A 37 7.70 -0.29 19.91
CA VAL A 37 6.26 -0.57 19.77
C VAL A 37 5.84 -1.77 20.62
N GLY A 38 6.74 -2.74 20.81
CA GLY A 38 6.51 -3.91 21.66
C GLY A 38 6.13 -3.56 23.10
N ARG A 39 6.49 -2.37 23.61
CA ARG A 39 6.08 -1.90 24.95
C ARG A 39 4.56 -1.84 25.13
N ILE A 40 3.79 -1.75 24.03
CA ILE A 40 2.32 -1.83 24.07
C ILE A 40 1.86 -3.12 24.74
N SER A 41 2.59 -4.24 24.62
CA SER A 41 2.20 -5.53 25.24
C SER A 41 2.24 -5.53 26.77
N GLU A 42 2.81 -4.51 27.41
CA GLU A 42 2.83 -4.35 28.87
C GLU A 42 1.48 -3.89 29.42
N LEU A 43 0.57 -3.44 28.56
CA LEU A 43 -0.75 -2.94 28.92
C LEU A 43 -1.82 -4.02 28.78
N GLU A 44 -2.81 -4.01 29.66
CA GLU A 44 -4.01 -4.85 29.53
C GLU A 44 -5.00 -4.18 28.57
N PHE A 45 -5.46 -4.92 27.56
CA PHE A 45 -6.46 -4.45 26.59
C PHE A 45 -7.74 -5.29 26.67
N ASP A 46 -8.89 -4.62 26.62
CA ASP A 46 -10.15 -5.29 26.29
C ASP A 46 -10.24 -5.44 24.77
N ASN A 47 -10.08 -6.68 24.29
CA ASN A 47 -10.11 -7.02 22.86
C ASN A 47 -11.43 -6.63 22.16
N ASN A 48 -12.50 -6.35 22.91
CA ASN A 48 -13.79 -5.93 22.36
C ASN A 48 -13.89 -4.42 22.08
N SER A 49 -12.89 -3.63 22.49
CA SER A 49 -12.92 -2.16 22.45
C SER A 49 -12.06 -1.52 21.35
N VAL A 50 -11.64 -2.30 20.34
CA VAL A 50 -10.79 -1.80 19.25
C VAL A 50 -11.52 -0.69 18.48
N LEU A 51 -10.95 0.51 18.54
CA LEU A 51 -11.48 1.68 17.83
C LEU A 51 -11.10 1.60 16.34
N SER A 52 -12.02 1.14 15.50
CA SER A 52 -11.84 1.09 14.04
C SER A 52 -12.17 2.42 13.35
N GLN A 53 -13.11 3.16 13.91
CA GLN A 53 -13.58 4.46 13.41
C GLN A 53 -13.93 5.37 14.58
N ILE A 54 -13.56 6.65 14.46
CA ILE A 54 -13.82 7.66 15.52
C ILE A 54 -15.30 8.04 15.51
N GLN A 55 -15.90 8.12 14.33
CA GLN A 55 -17.33 8.39 14.14
C GLN A 55 -18.08 7.08 14.01
N SER A 56 -19.25 7.01 14.62
CA SER A 56 -20.15 5.87 14.59
C SER A 56 -21.08 5.87 13.37
N ASP A 57 -20.72 6.60 12.31
CA ASP A 57 -21.54 6.62 11.09
C ASP A 57 -21.61 5.20 10.51
N ASN A 58 -22.83 4.82 10.14
CA ASN A 58 -23.10 3.53 9.55
C ASN A 58 -22.67 3.56 8.08
N SER A 59 -22.18 2.43 7.57
CA SER A 59 -21.87 2.26 6.16
C SER A 59 -23.06 2.67 5.29
N ALA A 60 -22.98 3.85 4.68
CA ALA A 60 -24.01 4.32 3.77
C ALA A 60 -23.92 3.55 2.46
N LEU A 61 -25.05 3.05 1.98
CA LEU A 61 -25.13 2.48 0.63
C LEU A 61 -25.15 3.63 -0.38
N ARG A 62 -24.44 3.45 -1.49
CA ARG A 62 -24.55 4.31 -2.66
C ARG A 62 -25.72 3.81 -3.51
N GLU A 63 -26.57 4.72 -3.97
CA GLU A 63 -27.65 4.41 -4.92
C GLU A 63 -27.09 3.82 -6.23
N ASP A 64 -27.83 2.90 -6.84
CA ASP A 64 -27.45 2.24 -8.09
C ASP A 64 -27.81 3.09 -9.32
N GLU A 65 -27.17 4.25 -9.42
CA GLU A 65 -27.35 5.20 -10.51
C GLU A 65 -26.11 5.31 -11.39
N ILE A 66 -26.33 5.58 -12.67
CA ILE A 66 -25.27 5.85 -13.65
C ILE A 66 -24.81 7.30 -13.48
N ILE A 67 -23.53 7.49 -13.19
CA ILE A 67 -22.88 8.80 -13.17
C ILE A 67 -21.93 8.84 -14.36
N GLU A 68 -22.21 9.72 -15.33
CA GLU A 68 -21.34 9.89 -16.49
C GLU A 68 -20.00 10.55 -16.10
N CYS A 69 -18.91 10.09 -16.73
CA CYS A 69 -17.60 10.70 -16.55
C CYS A 69 -17.43 11.85 -17.55
N GLU A 70 -17.42 13.07 -17.01
CA GLU A 70 -17.13 14.31 -17.74
C GLU A 70 -15.84 14.19 -18.58
N ASP A 71 -15.87 14.71 -19.80
CA ASP A 71 -14.72 14.65 -20.72
C ASP A 71 -13.49 15.35 -20.15
N SER A 72 -13.68 16.43 -19.39
CA SER A 72 -12.60 17.15 -18.72
C SER A 72 -11.87 16.29 -17.68
N VAL A 73 -12.60 15.48 -16.91
CA VAL A 73 -12.03 14.55 -15.92
C VAL A 73 -11.25 13.46 -16.63
N ARG A 74 -11.84 12.87 -17.68
CA ARG A 74 -11.18 11.84 -18.49
C ARG A 74 -9.88 12.37 -19.10
N GLN A 75 -9.90 13.58 -19.63
CA GLN A 75 -8.74 14.23 -20.22
C GLN A 75 -7.65 14.48 -19.16
N ALA A 76 -8.01 15.01 -17.99
CA ALA A 76 -7.07 15.22 -16.88
C ALA A 76 -6.40 13.90 -16.44
N CYS A 77 -7.14 12.79 -16.38
CA CYS A 77 -6.56 11.48 -16.11
C CYS A 77 -5.53 11.08 -17.18
N VAL A 78 -5.85 11.21 -18.47
CA VAL A 78 -4.95 10.83 -19.57
C VAL A 78 -3.72 11.74 -19.66
N GLU A 79 -3.85 13.01 -19.28
CA GLU A 79 -2.74 13.95 -19.18
C GLU A 79 -1.81 13.66 -17.98
N SER A 80 -2.33 13.01 -16.93
CA SER A 80 -1.53 12.60 -15.77
C SER A 80 -0.66 11.34 -16.00
N PHE A 81 -0.83 10.65 -17.14
CA PHE A 81 -0.10 9.42 -17.43
C PHE A 81 1.41 9.69 -17.61
N PRO A 82 2.30 8.95 -16.90
CA PRO A 82 3.74 9.07 -17.09
C PRO A 82 4.20 8.71 -18.51
N SER A 83 3.50 7.78 -19.16
CA SER A 83 3.70 7.40 -20.57
C SER A 83 2.37 6.94 -21.17
N ARG A 84 2.11 7.26 -22.44
CA ARG A 84 0.84 6.92 -23.08
C ARG A 84 0.99 6.54 -24.55
N GLU A 85 0.03 5.76 -25.02
CA GLU A 85 -0.19 5.48 -26.44
C GLU A 85 -1.65 5.83 -26.77
N GLY A 86 -1.85 6.94 -27.49
CA GLY A 86 -3.18 7.53 -27.66
C GLY A 86 -3.81 7.88 -26.30
N LYS A 87 -4.95 7.24 -25.99
CA LYS A 87 -5.70 7.41 -24.73
C LYS A 87 -5.40 6.31 -23.70
N LEU A 88 -4.38 5.47 -23.91
CA LEU A 88 -4.04 4.34 -23.05
C LEU A 88 -2.79 4.64 -22.21
N LEU A 89 -2.82 4.26 -20.93
CA LEU A 89 -1.63 4.28 -20.06
C LEU A 89 -0.66 3.20 -20.52
N LYS A 90 0.54 3.60 -20.94
CA LYS A 90 1.57 2.67 -21.43
C LYS A 90 2.39 2.15 -20.25
N VAL A 91 2.40 0.84 -20.08
CA VAL A 91 3.18 0.13 -19.03
C VAL A 91 3.92 -1.06 -19.64
N PRO A 92 5.00 -1.54 -18.99
CA PRO A 92 5.60 -2.82 -19.35
C PRO A 92 4.57 -3.95 -19.25
N ALA A 93 4.60 -4.88 -20.20
CA ALA A 93 3.73 -6.04 -20.18
C ALA A 93 4.00 -6.89 -18.92
N VAL A 94 2.94 -7.35 -18.26
CA VAL A 94 3.03 -8.15 -17.03
C VAL A 94 3.51 -9.58 -17.31
N PHE A 95 3.16 -10.11 -18.49
CA PHE A 95 3.59 -11.43 -18.96
C PHE A 95 4.25 -11.27 -20.33
N ALA A 96 5.50 -11.72 -20.46
CA ALA A 96 6.28 -11.56 -21.69
C ALA A 96 5.83 -12.50 -22.83
N ASP A 97 5.22 -13.64 -22.49
CA ASP A 97 4.97 -14.74 -23.44
C ASP A 97 3.48 -15.15 -23.55
N ARG A 98 2.55 -14.20 -23.56
CA ARG A 98 1.15 -14.52 -23.95
C ARG A 98 0.93 -14.21 -25.43
N THR A 99 1.41 -15.13 -26.25
CA THR A 99 0.92 -15.35 -27.62
C THR A 99 0.31 -16.73 -27.64
N GLU A 100 -0.92 -16.83 -27.12
CA GLU A 100 -2.01 -17.78 -27.43
C GLU A 100 -3.22 -17.45 -26.54
#